data_AF-X0VI97-F1
#
_entry.id   AF-X0VI97-F1
#
_cell.length_a   1.000
_cell.length_b   1.000
_cell.length_c   1.000
_cell.angle_alpha   90.00
_cell.angle_beta   90.00
_cell.angle_gamma   90.00
#
_symmetry.space_group_name_H-M   'P 1'
#
loop_
_entity.id
_entity.type
_entity.pdbx_description
1 polymer ?
#
loop_
_entity_poly.entity_id
_entity_poly.type
_entity_poly.pdbx_seq_one_letter_code
_entity_poly.pdbx_strand_id
1 'polypeptide(L)'
;EWKKMREHSRIGYRMAKNIPDFAPIAQEILHHHEHWDGTGYPDGLKGEKIPLLSRIISIIDAYDVMQSCRPYKGGISKTEAIKEIKRCAGTQFDPQLAEIFLKIIKT
;
A
#
# COMPACT_ATOMS: atom_id res chain seq x y z
N GLU A 1 -6.50 -2.67 -19.69
CA GLU A 1 -6.41 -1.49 -18.81
C GLU A 1 -5.67 -1.79 -17.50
N TRP A 2 -6.02 -2.84 -16.76
CA TRP A 2 -5.31 -3.29 -15.54
C TRP A 2 -3.79 -3.46 -15.68
N LYS A 3 -3.30 -4.06 -16.77
CA LYS A 3 -1.85 -4.20 -17.02
C LYS A 3 -1.14 -2.85 -17.17
N LYS A 4 -1.80 -1.84 -17.78
CA LYS A 4 -1.25 -0.49 -17.90
C LYS A 4 -1.29 0.24 -16.56
N MET A 5 -2.32 0.03 -15.75
CA MET A 5 -2.43 0.61 -14.42
C MET A 5 -1.29 0.13 -13.50
N ARG A 6 -0.92 -1.15 -13.55
CA ARG A 6 0.20 -1.70 -12.77
C ARG A 6 1.58 -1.14 -13.15
N GLU A 7 1.72 -0.50 -14.30
CA GLU A 7 3.00 0.09 -14.71
C GLU A 7 3.36 1.37 -13.96
N HIS A 8 2.41 2.03 -13.27
CA HIS A 8 2.71 3.28 -12.59
C HIS A 8 3.78 3.10 -11.52
N SER A 9 3.84 1.96 -10.82
CA SER A 9 4.88 1.71 -9.80
C SER A 9 6.26 1.62 -10.44
N ARG A 10 6.36 1.01 -11.63
CA ARG A 10 7.60 0.96 -12.42
C ARG A 10 7.98 2.34 -12.98
N ILE A 11 7.00 3.12 -13.43
CA ILE A 11 7.22 4.50 -13.91
C ILE A 11 7.71 5.38 -12.75
N GLY A 12 7.03 5.34 -11.60
CA GLY A 12 7.38 6.09 -10.40
C GLY A 12 8.78 5.76 -9.89
N TYR A 13 9.14 4.47 -9.86
CA TYR A 13 10.50 4.02 -9.56
C TYR A 13 11.53 4.66 -10.49
N ARG A 14 11.30 4.63 -11.81
CA ARG A 14 12.24 5.23 -12.80
C ARG A 14 12.37 6.73 -12.62
N MET A 15 11.29 7.44 -12.28
CA MET A 15 11.34 8.87 -12.00
C MET A 15 12.12 9.16 -10.72
N ALA A 16 11.78 8.50 -9.62
CA ALA A 16 12.39 8.70 -8.31
C ALA A 16 13.89 8.34 -8.30
N LYS A 17 14.27 7.25 -8.97
CA LYS A 17 15.67 6.79 -9.04
C LYS A 17 16.62 7.82 -9.66
N ASN A 18 16.12 8.68 -10.55
CA ASN A 18 16.92 9.68 -11.25
C ASN A 18 17.00 11.04 -10.51
N ILE A 19 16.31 11.19 -9.38
CA ILE A 19 16.33 12.40 -8.55
C ILE A 19 17.13 12.05 -7.28
N PRO A 20 18.29 12.69 -7.02
CA PRO A 20 19.17 12.31 -5.91
C PRO A 20 18.47 12.19 -4.55
N ASP A 21 17.55 13.11 -4.25
CA ASP A 21 16.81 13.13 -2.99
C ASP A 21 15.78 12.00 -2.86
N PHE A 22 15.30 11.44 -3.99
CA PHE A 22 14.30 10.38 -4.01
C PHE A 22 14.86 9.01 -4.35
N ALA A 23 16.10 8.92 -4.86
CA ALA A 23 16.76 7.67 -5.15
C ALA A 23 16.79 6.68 -3.96
N PRO A 24 16.98 7.13 -2.69
CA PRO A 24 16.97 6.23 -1.54
C PRO A 24 15.62 5.55 -1.27
N ILE A 25 14.50 6.13 -1.74
CA ILE A 25 13.15 5.58 -1.54
C ILE A 25 12.55 4.97 -2.81
N ALA A 26 13.34 4.85 -3.89
CA ALA A 26 12.81 4.43 -5.18
C ALA A 26 12.28 2.98 -5.13
N GLN A 27 12.95 2.08 -4.40
CA GLN A 27 12.51 0.69 -4.25
C GLN A 27 11.18 0.61 -3.50
N GLU A 28 10.97 1.49 -2.54
CA GLU A 28 9.76 1.58 -1.75
C GLU A 28 8.57 1.99 -2.61
N ILE A 29 8.81 2.94 -3.52
CA ILE A 29 7.86 3.35 -4.57
C ILE A 29 7.60 2.22 -5.56
N LEU A 30 8.57 1.37 -5.87
CA LEU A 30 8.35 0.25 -6.78
C LEU A 30 7.39 -0.79 -6.19
N HIS A 31 7.51 -1.07 -4.88
CA HIS A 31 6.89 -2.22 -4.23
C HIS A 31 5.68 -1.89 -3.33
N HIS A 32 5.18 -0.65 -3.32
CA HIS A 32 4.03 -0.27 -2.46
C HIS A 32 2.71 -1.01 -2.78
N HIS A 33 2.61 -1.69 -3.93
CA HIS A 33 1.50 -2.57 -4.30
C HIS A 33 1.81 -4.07 -4.18
N GLU A 34 2.95 -4.44 -3.58
CA GLU A 34 3.16 -5.81 -3.15
C GLU A 34 2.19 -6.13 -2.00
N HIS A 35 1.69 -7.36 -1.97
CA HIS A 35 0.80 -7.85 -0.92
C HIS A 35 1.57 -8.79 -0.02
N TRP A 36 1.30 -8.77 1.28
CA TRP A 36 1.98 -9.60 2.26
C TRP A 36 2.01 -11.10 1.90
N ASP A 37 0.95 -11.62 1.27
CA ASP A 37 0.83 -13.03 0.84
C ASP A 37 1.54 -13.38 -0.47
N GLY A 38 2.07 -12.39 -1.20
CA GLY A 38 2.74 -12.56 -2.50
C GLY A 38 1.81 -12.45 -3.72
N THR A 39 0.54 -12.09 -3.55
CA THR A 39 -0.42 -11.91 -4.65
C THR A 39 -0.34 -10.55 -5.34
N GLY A 40 0.48 -9.65 -4.79
CA GLY A 40 0.68 -8.28 -5.27
C GLY A 40 1.60 -8.18 -6.48
N TYR A 41 2.12 -6.98 -6.68
CA TYR A 41 2.97 -6.65 -7.83
C TYR A 41 3.95 -5.53 -7.51
N PRO A 42 5.01 -5.31 -8.32
CA PRO A 42 5.35 -5.91 -9.62
C PRO A 42 5.91 -7.33 -9.61
N ASP A 43 6.56 -7.76 -8.53
CA ASP A 43 7.47 -8.90 -8.51
C ASP A 43 6.95 -10.07 -7.64
N GLY A 44 5.81 -9.88 -6.96
CA GLY A 44 5.19 -10.92 -6.14
C GLY A 44 5.99 -11.21 -4.87
N LEU A 45 6.57 -10.16 -4.29
CA LEU A 45 7.32 -10.26 -3.04
C LEU A 45 6.36 -10.65 -1.91
N LYS A 46 6.88 -11.47 -0.97
CA LYS A 46 6.09 -12.03 0.13
C LYS A 46 6.71 -11.71 1.47
N GLY A 47 5.88 -11.35 2.43
CA GLY A 47 6.28 -11.08 3.81
C GLY A 47 7.34 -9.98 3.89
N GLU A 48 8.37 -10.23 4.68
CA GLU A 48 9.46 -9.27 4.93
C GLU A 48 10.40 -9.04 3.73
N LYS A 49 10.23 -9.78 2.63
CA LYS A 49 10.91 -9.43 1.37
C LYS A 49 10.40 -8.11 0.80
N ILE A 50 9.22 -7.68 1.19
CA ILE A 50 8.66 -6.37 0.84
C ILE A 50 9.35 -5.31 1.71
N PRO A 51 9.91 -4.23 1.13
CA PRO A 51 10.51 -3.15 1.90
C PRO A 51 9.57 -2.62 2.99
N LEU A 52 10.12 -2.28 4.15
CA LEU A 52 9.31 -1.85 5.30
C LEU A 52 8.39 -0.68 4.96
N LEU A 53 8.93 0.36 4.34
CA LEU A 53 8.14 1.54 3.96
C LEU A 53 7.07 1.20 2.93
N SER A 54 7.30 0.27 1.99
CA SER A 54 6.25 -0.19 1.06
C SER A 54 5.07 -0.83 1.80
N ARG A 55 5.35 -1.65 2.83
CA ARG A 55 4.31 -2.26 3.66
C ARG A 55 3.50 -1.22 4.43
N ILE A 56 4.16 -0.17 4.91
CA ILE A 56 3.51 0.96 5.59
C ILE A 56 2.64 1.76 4.61
N ILE A 57 3.19 2.14 3.45
CA ILE A 57 2.49 2.91 2.41
C ILE A 57 1.25 2.17 1.93
N SER A 58 1.35 0.85 1.73
CA SER A 58 0.22 0.02 1.26
C SER A 58 -1.02 0.15 2.17
N ILE A 59 -0.82 0.17 3.49
CA ILE A 59 -1.91 0.33 4.47
C ILE A 59 -2.50 1.74 4.41
N ILE A 60 -1.63 2.77 4.35
CA ILE A 60 -2.03 4.17 4.36
C ILE A 60 -2.79 4.52 3.08
N ASP A 61 -2.27 4.12 1.91
CA ASP A 61 -2.90 4.33 0.61
C ASP A 61 -4.29 3.67 0.56
N ALA A 62 -4.40 2.42 0.99
CA ALA A 62 -5.69 1.74 1.05
C ALA A 62 -6.69 2.46 1.97
N TYR A 63 -6.25 2.91 3.15
CA TYR A 63 -7.10 3.63 4.08
C TYR A 63 -7.57 4.98 3.53
N ASP A 64 -6.68 5.75 2.93
CA ASP A 64 -6.99 7.04 2.31
C ASP A 64 -7.99 6.86 1.15
N VAL A 65 -7.75 5.86 0.28
CA VAL A 65 -8.68 5.53 -0.80
C VAL A 65 -10.06 5.15 -0.27
N MET A 66 -10.13 4.36 0.81
CA MET A 66 -11.39 3.97 1.44
C MET A 66 -12.15 5.15 2.06
N GLN A 67 -11.45 6.09 2.72
CA GLN A 67 -12.08 7.26 3.33
C GLN A 67 -12.42 8.37 2.32
N SER A 68 -11.65 8.49 1.25
CA SER A 68 -11.84 9.54 0.26
C SER A 68 -13.14 9.37 -0.52
N CYS A 69 -13.95 10.44 -0.59
CA CYS A 69 -15.07 10.50 -1.52
C CYS A 69 -14.54 10.71 -2.94
N ARG A 70 -14.33 9.62 -3.69
CA ARG A 70 -14.03 9.73 -5.12
C ARG A 70 -15.30 10.18 -5.87
N PRO A 71 -15.19 10.88 -7.02
CA PRO A 71 -16.33 11.47 -7.73
C PRO A 71 -17.46 10.49 -8.12
N TYR A 72 -17.18 9.18 -8.12
CA TYR A 72 -18.09 8.12 -8.56
C TYR A 72 -18.45 7.10 -7.47
N LYS A 73 -17.93 7.25 -6.25
CA LYS A 73 -18.23 6.38 -5.10
C LYS A 73 -17.93 7.14 -3.82
N GLY A 74 -18.93 7.31 -2.96
CA GLY A 74 -18.70 7.86 -1.63
C GLY A 74 -17.67 7.02 -0.87
N GLY A 75 -16.84 7.68 -0.06
CA GLY A 75 -15.94 6.98 0.86
C GLY A 75 -16.75 6.13 1.85
N ILE A 76 -16.14 5.08 2.37
CA ILE A 76 -16.73 4.26 3.44
C ILE A 76 -16.44 4.87 4.81
N SER A 77 -17.24 4.55 5.81
CA SER A 77 -17.05 5.07 7.16
C SER A 77 -15.71 4.61 7.77
N LYS A 78 -15.17 5.38 8.73
CA LYS A 78 -13.97 5.01 9.50
C LYS A 78 -14.07 3.60 10.07
N THR A 79 -15.25 3.23 10.58
CA THR A 79 -15.53 1.90 11.12
C THR A 79 -15.43 0.80 10.06
N GLU A 80 -15.94 1.04 8.86
CA GLU A 80 -15.83 0.09 7.74
C GLU A 80 -14.40 -0.04 7.24
N ALA A 81 -13.66 1.06 7.11
CA ALA A 81 -12.24 1.04 6.75
C ALA A 81 -11.41 0.26 7.78
N ILE A 82 -11.64 0.46 9.08
CA ILE A 82 -11.01 -0.31 10.16
C ILE A 82 -11.31 -1.81 10.04
N LYS A 83 -12.57 -2.18 9.75
CA LYS A 83 -12.96 -3.58 9.56
C LYS A 83 -12.23 -4.19 8.36
N GLU A 84 -12.09 -3.44 7.27
CA GLU A 84 -11.42 -3.91 6.06
C GLU A 84 -9.91 -4.08 6.26
N ILE A 85 -9.22 -3.11 6.87
CA ILE A 85 -7.80 -3.25 7.22
C ILE A 85 -7.59 -4.49 8.11
N LYS A 86 -8.45 -4.70 9.11
CA LYS A 86 -8.38 -5.89 9.98
C LYS A 86 -8.61 -7.19 9.19
N ARG A 87 -9.55 -7.20 8.25
CA ARG A 87 -9.88 -8.37 7.42
C ARG A 87 -8.72 -8.75 6.49
N CYS A 88 -7.99 -7.77 5.99
CA CYS A 88 -6.89 -7.94 5.03
C CYS A 88 -5.49 -8.08 5.69
N ALA A 89 -5.41 -8.08 7.02
CA ALA A 89 -4.17 -8.35 7.75
C ALA A 89 -3.70 -9.79 7.50
N GLY A 90 -2.44 -9.97 7.10
CA GLY A 90 -1.85 -11.26 6.75
C GLY A 90 -2.10 -11.71 5.30
N THR A 91 -2.88 -10.96 4.51
CA THR A 91 -3.04 -11.18 3.06
C THR A 91 -2.50 -10.00 2.27
N GLN A 92 -3.25 -8.90 2.22
CA GLN A 92 -2.80 -7.68 1.56
C GLN A 92 -1.75 -6.96 2.43
N PHE A 93 -2.02 -6.86 3.74
CA PHE A 93 -1.22 -6.04 4.65
C PHE A 93 -0.36 -6.89 5.57
N ASP A 94 0.80 -6.35 5.94
CA ASP A 94 1.61 -6.86 7.04
C ASP A 94 0.75 -6.89 8.33
N PRO A 95 0.57 -8.06 8.97
CA PRO A 95 -0.32 -8.18 10.11
C PRO A 95 0.14 -7.38 11.33
N GLN A 96 1.46 -7.21 11.53
CA GLN A 96 2.00 -6.45 12.66
C GLN A 96 1.78 -4.95 12.45
N LEU A 97 2.05 -4.46 11.24
CA LEU A 97 1.85 -3.05 10.89
C LEU A 97 0.36 -2.68 10.86
N ALA A 98 -0.50 -3.59 10.38
CA ALA A 98 -1.95 -3.39 10.43
C ALA A 98 -2.44 -3.25 11.87
N GLU A 99 -1.95 -4.06 12.81
CA GLU A 99 -2.28 -3.92 14.23
C GLU A 99 -1.84 -2.57 14.80
N ILE A 100 -0.60 -2.13 14.51
CA ILE A 100 -0.07 -0.83 14.95
C ILE A 100 -0.94 0.31 14.40
N PHE A 101 -1.23 0.29 13.11
CA PHE A 101 -2.06 1.30 12.46
C PHE A 101 -3.46 1.40 13.10
N LEU A 102 -4.08 0.26 13.38
CA LEU A 102 -5.40 0.22 14.02
C LEU A 102 -5.38 0.75 15.46
N LYS A 103 -4.27 0.64 16.20
CA LYS A 103 -4.11 1.26 17.52
C LYS A 103 -4.04 2.79 17.42
N ILE A 104 -3.31 3.30 16.43
CA ILE A 104 -3.17 4.75 16.18
C ILE A 104 -4.52 5.37 15.80
N ILE A 105 -5.25 4.78 14.86
CA ILE A 105 -6.49 5.37 14.33
C ILE A 105 -7.69 5.26 15.28
N LYS A 106 -7.69 4.32 16.23
CA LYS A 106 -8.77 4.21 17.23
C LYS A 106 -8.67 5.23 18.35
N THR A 107 -7.49 5.84 18.53
CA THR A 107 -7.28 6.97 19.44
C THR A 107 -7.80 8.24 18.79
#